data_AF-A0A7M1Q1U8-F1
#
_entry.id   AF-A0A7M1Q1U8-F1
#
_cell.length_a   1.000
_cell.length_b   1.000
_cell.length_c   1.000
_cell.angle_alpha   90.00
_cell.angle_beta   90.00
_cell.angle_gamma   90.00
#
_symmetry.space_group_name_H-M   'P 1'
#
loop_
_entity.id
_entity.type
_entity.pdbx_description
1 polymer ?
#
loop_
_entity_poly.entity_id
_entity_poly.type
_entity_poly.pdbx_seq_one_letter_code
_entity_poly.pdbx_strand_id
1 'polypeptide(L)'
;MRTQSITPVIKGNLGSIKQVATVSSNVSFGDVLQEALNKIDNDINTSGSSFNTLATGNSDGYHKFLLETEKTAMNLQLTLQVRNKAIDAYNEIMRMQL
;
A
#
# COMPACT_ATOMS: atom_id res chain seq x y z
N MET A 1 23.34 -5.91 -64.67
CA MET A 1 22.43 -5.84 -63.50
C MET A 1 23.00 -4.85 -62.50
N ARG A 2 22.17 -3.93 -62.00
CA ARG A 2 22.54 -2.76 -61.18
C ARG A 2 22.59 -3.16 -59.70
N THR A 3 23.75 -3.15 -59.06
CA THR A 3 23.83 -3.31 -57.59
C THR A 3 23.98 -1.93 -56.98
N GLN A 4 22.86 -1.36 -56.55
CA GLN A 4 22.86 -0.13 -55.76
C GLN A 4 23.32 -0.44 -54.34
N SER A 5 24.20 0.42 -53.84
CA SER A 5 24.63 0.54 -52.45
C SER A 5 23.43 0.74 -51.53
N ILE A 6 23.28 -0.13 -50.52
CA ILE A 6 22.38 0.09 -49.39
C ILE A 6 23.25 0.07 -48.14
N THR A 7 23.56 1.27 -47.66
CA THR A 7 24.09 1.47 -46.31
C THR A 7 22.94 1.27 -45.32
N PRO A 8 23.05 0.43 -44.29
CA PRO A 8 22.05 0.37 -43.24
C PRO A 8 22.16 1.66 -42.40
N VAL A 9 21.24 2.59 -42.62
CA VAL A 9 21.01 3.75 -41.75
C VAL A 9 20.11 3.30 -40.61
N ILE A 10 20.70 2.87 -39.50
CA ILE A 10 20.08 2.97 -38.17
C ILE A 10 21.18 3.38 -37.17
N LYS A 11 21.61 4.65 -37.25
CA LYS A 11 22.10 5.39 -36.08
C LYS A 11 20.89 5.98 -35.38
N GLY A 12 20.06 5.10 -34.83
CA GLY A 12 19.00 5.48 -33.89
C GLY A 12 19.59 5.36 -32.50
N ASN A 13 19.73 6.50 -31.83
CA ASN A 13 19.89 6.65 -30.39
C ASN A 13 19.45 5.38 -29.63
N LEU A 14 20.40 4.56 -29.15
CA LEU A 14 20.19 3.62 -28.04
C LEU A 14 20.02 4.47 -26.76
N GLY A 15 19.02 5.35 -26.80
CA GLY A 15 18.49 6.03 -25.65
C GLY A 15 18.16 4.94 -24.68
N SER A 16 18.88 4.98 -23.58
CA SER A 16 18.86 4.04 -22.48
C SER A 16 17.51 3.35 -22.41
N ILE A 17 17.46 2.10 -22.88
CA ILE A 17 16.59 1.13 -22.24
C ILE A 17 17.01 1.24 -20.78
N LYS A 18 16.25 2.04 -20.03
CA LYS A 18 16.29 2.05 -18.58
C LYS A 18 16.13 0.58 -18.29
N GLN A 19 17.27 -0.04 -17.95
CA GLN A 19 17.35 -1.24 -17.17
C GLN A 19 16.17 -1.12 -16.23
N VAL A 20 15.15 -1.95 -16.46
CA VAL A 20 14.02 -2.06 -15.56
C VAL A 20 14.72 -2.33 -14.25
N ALA A 21 14.81 -1.28 -13.44
CA ALA A 21 15.43 -1.34 -12.15
C ALA A 21 14.68 -2.50 -11.52
N THR A 22 15.39 -3.59 -11.26
CA THR A 22 14.90 -4.62 -10.38
C THR A 22 14.48 -3.84 -9.16
N VAL A 23 13.18 -3.61 -9.01
CA VAL A 23 12.62 -3.01 -7.83
C VAL A 23 12.82 -4.10 -6.80
N SER A 24 14.04 -4.14 -6.25
CA SER A 24 14.35 -4.76 -4.98
C SER A 24 13.72 -3.86 -3.93
N SER A 25 12.41 -3.72 -3.99
CA SER A 25 11.65 -3.25 -2.85
C SER A 25 11.63 -4.44 -1.91
N ASN A 26 12.67 -4.52 -1.08
CA ASN A 26 12.57 -5.17 0.21
C ASN A 26 11.54 -4.37 1.03
N VAL A 27 10.27 -4.36 0.61
CA VAL A 27 9.19 -3.82 1.43
C VAL A 27 9.10 -4.78 2.60
N SER A 28 9.60 -4.35 3.74
CA SER A 28 9.53 -5.19 4.92
C SER A 28 8.06 -5.28 5.31
N PHE A 29 7.67 -6.41 5.90
CA PHE A 29 6.33 -6.55 6.47
C PHE A 29 6.03 -5.43 7.49
N GLY A 30 7.07 -4.95 8.19
CA GLY A 30 7.00 -3.79 9.07
C GLY A 30 6.57 -2.52 8.35
N ASP A 31 7.08 -2.27 7.14
CA ASP A 31 6.71 -1.10 6.33
C ASP A 31 5.23 -1.16 5.90
N VAL A 32 4.76 -2.34 5.47
CA VAL A 32 3.35 -2.55 5.11
C VAL A 32 2.43 -2.38 6.32
N LEU A 33 2.84 -2.90 7.47
CA LEU A 33 2.09 -2.75 8.72
C LEU A 33 2.06 -1.29 9.17
N GLN A 34 3.19 -0.58 9.09
CA GLN A 34 3.28 0.83 9.43
C GLN A 34 2.39 1.68 8.51
N GLU A 35 2.37 1.39 7.22
CA GLU A 35 1.49 2.06 6.26
C GLU A 35 0.02 1.79 6.57
N ALA A 36 -0.35 0.54 6.88
CA ALA A 36 -1.71 0.18 7.27
C ALA A 36 -2.15 0.88 8.57
N LEU A 37 -1.27 0.96 9.58
CA LEU A 37 -1.53 1.69 10.82
C LEU A 37 -1.70 3.19 10.58
N ASN A 38 -0.80 3.80 9.79
CA ASN A 38 -0.92 5.21 9.41
C ASN A 38 -2.23 5.49 8.66
N LYS A 39 -2.69 4.54 7.84
CA LYS A 39 -3.98 4.64 7.15
C LYS A 39 -5.15 4.61 8.13
N ILE A 40 -5.11 3.72 9.12
CA ILE A 40 -6.14 3.63 10.17
C ILE A 40 -6.18 4.91 11.01
N ASP A 41 -5.03 5.46 11.41
CA ASP A 41 -4.97 6.72 12.15
C ASP A 41 -5.56 7.89 11.37
N ASN A 42 -5.33 7.94 10.05
CA ASN A 42 -5.97 8.91 9.18
C ASN A 42 -7.49 8.67 9.11
N ASP A 43 -7.94 7.43 8.90
CA ASP A 43 -9.37 7.09 8.83
C ASP A 43 -10.09 7.50 10.15
N ILE A 44 -9.44 7.34 11.32
CA ILE A 44 -9.92 7.79 12.64
C ILE A 44 -10.00 9.32 12.72
N ASN A 45 -8.94 10.04 12.34
CA ASN A 45 -8.91 11.51 12.39
C ASN A 45 -9.91 12.15 11.44
N THR A 46 -10.07 11.59 10.23
CA THR A 46 -11.06 12.05 9.26
C THR A 46 -12.47 11.85 9.78
N SER A 47 -12.72 10.74 10.48
CA SER A 47 -13.98 10.47 11.17
C SER A 47 -14.23 11.48 12.29
N GLY A 48 -13.23 11.80 13.12
CA GLY A 48 -13.33 12.81 14.18
C GLY A 48 -13.58 14.23 13.66
N SER A 49 -12.99 14.58 12.52
CA SER A 49 -13.24 15.86 11.85
C SER A 49 -14.68 15.95 11.32
N SER A 50 -15.16 14.86 10.74
CA SER A 50 -16.53 14.73 10.24
C SER A 50 -17.57 14.88 11.37
N PHE A 51 -17.27 14.38 12.57
CA PHE A 51 -18.09 14.54 13.77
C PHE A 51 -18.30 16.01 14.16
N ASN A 52 -17.29 16.87 14.00
CA ASN A 52 -17.41 18.30 14.31
C ASN A 52 -18.36 19.02 13.33
N THR A 53 -18.31 18.64 12.04
CA THR A 53 -19.27 19.06 11.00
C THR A 53 -20.67 18.50 11.20
N LEU A 54 -20.81 17.37 11.91
CA LEU A 54 -22.10 16.79 12.28
C LEU A 54 -22.76 17.53 13.44
N ALA A 55 -21.97 17.93 14.44
CA ALA A 55 -22.45 18.73 15.57
C ALA A 55 -22.96 20.12 15.14
N THR A 56 -22.57 20.61 13.96
CA THR A 56 -23.01 21.88 13.37
C THR A 56 -24.30 21.79 12.55
N GLY A 57 -24.93 20.60 12.44
CA GLY A 57 -26.29 20.45 11.90
C GLY A 57 -26.39 19.97 10.44
N ASN A 58 -25.29 19.60 9.79
CA ASN A 58 -25.33 18.99 8.46
C ASN A 58 -25.54 17.47 8.57
N SER A 59 -26.78 17.00 8.35
CA SER A 59 -27.21 15.61 8.51
C SER A 59 -26.58 14.62 7.52
N ASP A 60 -26.07 15.09 6.38
CA ASP A 60 -25.58 14.23 5.30
C ASP A 60 -24.28 13.46 5.65
N GLY A 61 -23.56 13.88 6.69
CA GLY A 61 -22.33 13.25 7.13
C GLY A 61 -22.50 12.04 8.07
N TYR A 62 -23.69 11.81 8.65
CA TYR A 62 -23.85 10.87 9.77
C TYR A 62 -23.66 9.42 9.31
N HIS A 63 -24.31 9.05 8.21
CA HIS A 63 -24.19 7.69 7.65
C HIS A 63 -22.76 7.40 7.20
N LYS A 64 -22.06 8.40 6.66
CA LYS A 64 -20.65 8.29 6.27
C LYS A 64 -19.74 8.10 7.48
N PHE A 65 -19.95 8.87 8.55
CA PHE A 65 -19.18 8.74 9.79
C PHE A 65 -19.39 7.37 10.44
N LEU A 66 -20.63 6.91 10.55
CA LEU A 66 -20.93 5.60 11.14
C LEU A 66 -20.31 4.46 10.30
N LEU A 67 -20.44 4.53 8.97
CA LEU A 67 -19.83 3.56 8.06
C LEU A 67 -18.29 3.55 8.16
N GLU A 68 -17.65 4.72 8.18
CA GLU A 68 -16.20 4.80 8.31
C GLU A 68 -15.72 4.33 9.68
N THR A 69 -16.48 4.60 10.75
CA THR A 69 -16.19 4.08 12.08
C THR A 69 -16.25 2.56 12.12
N GLU A 70 -17.31 1.96 11.57
CA GLU A 70 -17.48 0.51 11.51
C GLU A 70 -16.37 -0.15 10.66
N LYS A 71 -16.07 0.42 9.49
CA LYS A 71 -14.98 -0.02 8.62
C LYS A 71 -13.63 0.06 9.32
N THR A 72 -13.37 1.13 10.06
CA THR A 72 -12.13 1.29 10.83
C THR A 72 -12.01 0.23 11.92
N ALA A 73 -13.09 -0.05 12.65
CA ALA A 73 -13.11 -1.09 13.68
C ALA A 73 -12.80 -2.48 13.10
N MET A 74 -13.42 -2.83 11.96
CA MET A 74 -13.15 -4.08 11.25
C MET A 74 -11.69 -4.17 10.78
N ASN A 75 -11.14 -3.09 10.22
CA ASN A 75 -9.75 -3.05 9.75
C ASN A 75 -8.74 -3.20 10.89
N LEU A 76 -9.01 -2.59 12.04
CA LEU A 76 -8.19 -2.76 13.23
C LEU A 76 -8.20 -4.21 13.70
N GLN A 77 -9.36 -4.85 13.76
CA GLN A 77 -9.48 -6.26 14.15
C GLN A 77 -8.70 -7.17 13.19
N LEU A 78 -8.79 -6.92 11.88
CA LEU A 78 -8.01 -7.64 10.88
C LEU A 78 -6.50 -7.44 11.10
N THR A 79 -6.07 -6.21 11.37
CA THR A 79 -4.66 -5.87 11.65
C THR A 79 -4.13 -6.63 12.86
N LEU A 80 -4.93 -6.76 13.92
CA LEU A 80 -4.56 -7.57 15.10
C LEU A 80 -4.41 -9.05 14.76
N GLN A 81 -5.29 -9.62 13.93
CA GLN A 81 -5.16 -11.01 13.49
C GLN A 81 -3.91 -11.22 12.65
N VAL A 82 -3.62 -10.31 11.73
CA VAL A 82 -2.41 -10.33 10.90
C VAL A 82 -1.15 -10.23 11.77
N ARG A 83 -1.15 -9.32 12.76
CA ARG A 83 -0.06 -9.19 13.75
C ARG A 83 0.16 -10.50 14.50
N ASN A 84 -0.88 -11.12 15.02
CA ASN A 84 -0.78 -12.38 15.75
C ASN A 84 -0.21 -13.48 14.86
N LYS A 85 -0.72 -13.62 13.62
CA LYS A 85 -0.25 -14.63 12.67
C LYS A 85 1.21 -14.42 12.26
N ALA A 86 1.67 -13.18 12.16
CA ALA A 86 3.06 -12.85 11.87
C ALA A 86 3.99 -13.23 13.05
N ILE A 87 3.56 -12.97 14.29
CA ILE A 87 4.28 -13.39 15.51
C ILE A 87 4.33 -14.93 15.59
N ASP A 88 3.23 -15.60 15.31
CA ASP A 88 3.15 -17.06 15.31
C ASP A 88 4.09 -17.67 14.26
N ALA A 89 4.12 -17.10 13.05
CA ALA A 89 5.03 -17.54 11.99
C ALA A 89 6.51 -17.36 12.38
N TYR A 90 6.85 -16.25 13.04
CA TYR A 90 8.19 -16.03 13.59
C TYR A 90 8.54 -17.07 14.66
N ASN A 91 7.62 -17.33 15.60
CA ASN A 91 7.81 -18.33 16.66
C ASN A 91 7.96 -19.75 16.10
N GLU A 92 7.21 -20.11 15.05
CA GLU A 92 7.29 -21.43 14.42
C GLU A 92 8.65 -21.68 13.77
N ILE A 93 9.19 -20.69 13.06
CA ILE A 93 10.54 -20.76 12.45
C ILE A 93 11.61 -20.96 13.53
N MET A 94 11.46 -20.33 14.70
CA MET A 94 12.37 -20.50 15.84
C MET A 94 12.26 -21.90 16.46
N ARG A 95 11.07 -22.50 16.49
CA ARG A 95 10.86 -23.87 16.98
C ARG A 95 11.41 -24.95 16.04
N MET A 96 11.55 -24.66 14.75
CA MET A 96 12.16 -25.59 13.79
C MET A 96 13.70 -25.66 13.90
N GLN A 97 14.35 -24.64 14.47
CA GLN A 97 15.82 -24.54 14.54
C GLN A 97 16.43 -25.00 15.87
N LEU A 98 15.62 -25.37 16.87
CA LEU A 98 16.05 -25.99 18.11
C LEU A 98 16.05 -27.53 18.01
#